data_AF-A0A1H0TF29-F1
#
_entry.id   AF-A0A1H0TF29-F1
#
_cell.length_a   1.000
_cell.length_b   1.000
_cell.length_c   1.000
_cell.angle_alpha   90.00
_cell.angle_beta   90.00
_cell.angle_gamma   90.00
#
_symmetry.space_group_name_H-M   'P 1'
#
loop_
_entity.id
_entity.type
_entity.pdbx_description
1 polymer ?
#
loop_
_entity_poly.entity_id
_entity_poly.type
_entity_poly.pdbx_seq_one_letter_code
_entity_poly.pdbx_strand_id
1 'polypeptide(L)'
;MEKGNQCETFAFHLNLLLEVEEMKKYPFTKLVIEKSLTKKEYKETLQLLEILNERYEEDVANGLMNHSNLVIHFAGMLCYKLPIEEALQALDQQGLYPKLTNQLIRLHHK
;
A
#
# COMPACT_ATOMS: atom_id res chain seq x y z
N MET A 1 -30.06 -29.24 8.91
CA MET A 1 -29.51 -28.47 7.77
C MET A 1 -28.82 -27.25 8.33
N GLU A 2 -27.51 -27.36 8.55
CA GLU A 2 -26.70 -26.22 8.95
C GLU A 2 -26.72 -25.23 7.78
N LYS A 3 -27.28 -24.03 7.99
CA LYS A 3 -27.01 -22.91 7.09
C LYS A 3 -25.52 -22.60 7.27
N GLY A 4 -24.68 -23.19 6.41
CA GLY A 4 -23.26 -22.86 6.35
C GLY A 4 -23.14 -21.34 6.29
N ASN A 5 -22.36 -20.80 7.23
CA ASN A 5 -22.20 -19.36 7.40
C ASN A 5 -21.61 -18.79 6.10
N GLN A 6 -22.41 -18.03 5.35
CA GLN A 6 -21.99 -17.48 4.06
C GLN A 6 -20.68 -16.67 4.17
N CYS A 7 -20.46 -15.99 5.31
CA CYS A 7 -19.20 -15.28 5.56
C CYS A 7 -18.00 -16.24 5.65
N GLU A 8 -18.14 -17.40 6.28
CA GLU A 8 -17.06 -18.40 6.35
C GLU A 8 -16.74 -18.93 4.96
N THR A 9 -17.76 -19.20 4.14
CA THR A 9 -17.58 -19.62 2.76
C THR A 9 -16.87 -18.54 1.93
N PHE A 10 -17.24 -17.27 2.05
CA PHE A 10 -16.57 -16.17 1.34
C PHE A 10 -15.13 -15.96 1.82
N ALA A 11 -14.88 -16.05 3.14
CA ALA A 11 -13.54 -15.96 3.68
C ALA A 11 -12.65 -17.10 3.17
N PHE A 12 -13.17 -18.32 3.10
CA PHE A 12 -12.46 -19.47 2.53
C PHE A 12 -12.14 -19.25 1.04
N HIS A 13 -13.11 -18.83 0.22
CA HIS A 13 -12.86 -18.54 -1.19
C HIS A 13 -11.85 -17.41 -1.39
N LEU A 14 -11.91 -16.36 -0.56
CA LEU A 14 -10.94 -15.27 -0.62
C LEU A 14 -9.53 -15.76 -0.28
N ASN A 15 -9.37 -16.59 0.75
CA ASN A 15 -8.09 -17.18 1.10
C ASN A 15 -7.53 -18.04 -0.03
N LEU A 16 -8.37 -18.86 -0.69
CA LEU A 16 -7.93 -19.62 -1.87
C LEU A 16 -7.45 -18.69 -3.00
N LEU A 17 -8.11 -17.55 -3.22
CA LEU A 17 -7.68 -16.58 -4.21
C LEU A 17 -6.35 -15.92 -3.84
N LEU A 18 -6.08 -15.65 -2.56
CA LEU A 18 -4.79 -15.05 -2.15
C LEU A 18 -3.57 -15.97 -2.37
N GLU A 19 -3.80 -17.26 -2.54
CA GLU A 19 -2.75 -18.27 -2.75
C GLU A 19 -2.48 -18.59 -4.24
N VAL A 20 -3.27 -18.06 -5.17
CA VAL A 20 -3.00 -18.29 -6.60
C VAL A 20 -1.73 -17.55 -7.04
N GLU A 21 -0.95 -18.15 -7.95
CA GLU A 21 0.30 -17.58 -8.46
C GLU A 21 0.14 -16.15 -8.99
N GLU A 22 -1.00 -15.84 -9.62
CA GLU A 22 -1.30 -14.51 -10.16
C GLU A 22 -1.35 -13.43 -9.06
N MET A 23 -1.80 -13.78 -7.84
CA MET A 23 -1.86 -12.82 -6.74
C MET A 23 -0.48 -12.37 -6.25
N LYS A 24 0.60 -13.10 -6.58
CA LYS A 24 1.96 -12.66 -6.28
C LYS A 24 2.36 -11.39 -7.04
N LYS A 25 1.67 -11.04 -8.13
CA LYS A 25 1.85 -9.78 -8.87
C LYS A 25 1.18 -8.58 -8.20
N TYR A 26 0.33 -8.84 -7.20
CA TYR A 26 -0.45 -7.82 -6.51
C TYR A 26 -0.19 -7.81 -5.00
N PRO A 27 1.08 -7.67 -4.54
CA PRO A 27 1.43 -7.76 -3.13
C PRO A 27 0.78 -6.67 -2.27
N PHE A 28 0.59 -5.45 -2.77
CA PHE A 28 -0.12 -4.40 -2.02
C PHE A 28 -1.61 -4.73 -1.91
N THR A 29 -2.24 -5.23 -2.97
CA THR A 29 -3.63 -5.69 -2.90
C THR A 29 -3.79 -6.87 -1.92
N LYS A 30 -2.85 -7.82 -1.91
CA LYS A 30 -2.81 -8.90 -0.92
C LYS A 30 -2.70 -8.35 0.50
N LEU A 31 -1.79 -7.41 0.74
CA LEU A 31 -1.60 -6.77 2.04
C LEU A 31 -2.87 -6.04 2.53
N VAL A 32 -3.57 -5.34 1.64
CA VAL A 32 -4.85 -4.65 1.94
C VAL A 32 -5.90 -5.65 2.44
N ILE A 33 -5.98 -6.82 1.81
CA ILE A 33 -6.92 -7.87 2.18
C ILE A 33 -6.51 -8.51 3.52
N GLU A 34 -5.24 -8.91 3.67
CA GLU A 34 -4.71 -9.58 4.86
C GLU A 34 -4.83 -8.70 6.11
N LYS A 35 -4.55 -7.41 5.98
CA LYS A 35 -4.69 -6.45 7.09
C LYS A 35 -6.14 -5.97 7.26
N SER A 36 -7.10 -6.50 6.49
CA SER A 36 -8.53 -6.20 6.61
C SER A 36 -8.83 -4.69 6.57
N LEU A 37 -8.25 -4.01 5.58
CA LEU A 37 -8.56 -2.61 5.35
C LEU A 37 -10.03 -2.47 4.92
N THR A 38 -10.71 -1.51 5.53
CA THR A 38 -12.02 -1.08 5.07
C THR A 38 -11.86 -0.32 3.76
N LYS A 39 -12.97 -0.21 3.00
CA LYS A 39 -13.02 0.62 1.79
C LYS A 39 -12.58 2.06 2.03
N LYS A 40 -12.87 2.61 3.23
CA LYS A 40 -12.46 3.96 3.61
C LYS A 40 -10.95 4.03 3.79
N GLU A 41 -10.37 3.15 4.61
CA GLU A 41 -8.92 3.10 4.87
C GLU A 41 -8.11 2.86 3.57
N TYR A 42 -8.61 2.00 2.68
CA TYR A 42 -7.98 1.78 1.37
C TYR A 42 -7.98 3.05 0.51
N LYS A 43 -9.11 3.75 0.43
CA LYS A 43 -9.20 5.00 -0.34
C LYS A 43 -8.31 6.10 0.24
N GLU A 44 -8.29 6.25 1.56
CA GLU A 44 -7.43 7.22 2.25
C GLU A 44 -5.95 6.92 2.00
N THR A 45 -5.57 5.63 1.98
CA THR A 45 -4.19 5.21 1.64
C THR A 45 -3.84 5.57 0.18
N LEU A 46 -4.74 5.33 -0.78
CA LEU A 46 -4.49 5.71 -2.17
C LEU A 46 -4.42 7.23 -2.35
N GLN A 47 -5.28 7.99 -1.67
CA GLN A 47 -5.25 9.46 -1.68
C GLN A 47 -3.95 10.01 -1.10
N LEU A 48 -3.44 9.40 -0.02
CA LEU A 48 -2.13 9.76 0.52
C LEU A 48 -1.02 9.57 -0.52
N LEU A 49 -1.02 8.44 -1.22
CA LEU A 49 -0.01 8.16 -2.27
C LEU A 49 -0.10 9.15 -3.42
N GLU A 50 -1.31 9.51 -3.86
CA GLU A 50 -1.53 10.52 -4.90
C GLU A 50 -0.95 11.88 -4.48
N ILE A 51 -1.32 12.37 -3.29
CA ILE A 51 -0.81 13.64 -2.73
C ILE A 51 0.72 13.63 -2.61
N LEU A 52 1.30 12.53 -2.15
CA LEU A 52 2.76 12.40 -2.02
C LEU A 52 3.44 12.38 -3.38
N ASN A 53 2.83 11.73 -4.38
CA ASN A 53 3.40 11.64 -5.72
C ASN A 53 3.35 12.99 -6.44
N GLU A 54 2.25 13.72 -6.33
CA GLU A 54 2.13 15.08 -6.87
C GLU A 54 3.21 16.00 -6.29
N ARG A 55 3.37 16.00 -4.95
CA ARG A 55 4.44 16.77 -4.28
C ARG A 55 5.83 16.34 -4.73
N TYR A 56 6.06 15.04 -4.86
CA TYR A 56 7.35 14.51 -5.32
C TYR A 56 7.69 14.96 -6.75
N GLU A 57 6.75 14.86 -7.69
CA GLU A 57 6.96 15.30 -9.07
C GLU A 57 7.15 16.83 -9.15
N GLU A 58 6.43 17.61 -8.31
CA GLU A 58 6.64 19.06 -8.18
C GLU A 58 8.05 19.39 -7.64
N ASP A 59 8.49 18.70 -6.57
CA ASP A 59 9.84 18.85 -6.02
C ASP A 59 10.90 18.57 -7.09
N VAL A 60 10.74 17.47 -7.84
CA VAL A 60 11.66 17.08 -8.92
C VAL A 60 11.69 18.11 -10.05
N ALA A 61 10.52 18.60 -10.47
CA ALA A 61 10.40 19.64 -11.50
C ALA A 61 11.08 20.95 -11.07
N ASN A 62 11.03 21.27 -9.79
CA ASN A 62 11.68 22.44 -9.19
C ASN A 62 13.17 22.22 -8.84
N GLY A 63 13.71 21.03 -9.08
CA GLY A 63 15.11 20.68 -8.79
C GLY A 63 15.42 20.50 -7.30
N LEU A 64 14.41 20.27 -6.45
CA LEU A 64 14.57 19.99 -5.03
C LEU A 64 15.08 18.55 -4.83
N MET A 65 16.08 18.38 -3.97
CA MET A 65 16.70 17.08 -3.68
C MET A 65 16.35 16.53 -2.28
N ASN A 66 15.77 17.36 -1.41
CA ASN A 66 15.42 16.96 -0.05
C ASN A 66 13.94 16.59 0.02
N HIS A 67 13.66 15.30 0.22
CA HIS A 67 12.30 14.77 0.32
C HIS A 67 12.04 14.05 1.66
N SER A 68 12.82 14.30 2.71
CA SER A 68 12.64 13.65 4.02
C SER A 68 11.24 13.89 4.60
N ASN A 69 10.63 15.05 4.28
CA ASN A 69 9.26 15.37 4.69
C ASN A 69 8.22 14.41 4.08
N LEU A 70 8.48 13.82 2.91
CA LEU A 70 7.57 12.84 2.30
C LEU A 70 7.53 11.53 3.11
N VAL A 71 8.66 11.09 3.68
CA VAL A 71 8.71 9.90 4.54
C VAL A 71 7.96 10.15 5.84
N ILE A 72 8.17 11.32 6.46
CA ILE A 72 7.46 11.70 7.69
C ILE A 72 5.95 11.74 7.43
N HIS A 73 5.53 12.34 6.31
CA HIS A 73 4.12 12.43 5.94
C HIS A 73 3.53 11.05 5.64
N PHE A 74 4.26 10.18 4.91
CA PHE A 74 3.85 8.80 4.67
C PHE A 74 3.67 8.04 5.98
N ALA A 75 4.68 8.01 6.85
CA ALA A 75 4.63 7.30 8.13
C ALA A 75 3.55 7.83 9.07
N GLY A 76 3.30 9.15 9.06
CA GLY A 76 2.30 9.78 9.93
C GLY A 76 0.84 9.59 9.48
N MET A 77 0.61 9.41 8.17
CA MET A 77 -0.73 9.35 7.59
C MET A 77 -1.13 7.97 7.04
N LEU A 78 -0.17 7.04 6.91
CA LEU A 78 -0.45 5.68 6.50
C LEU A 78 -1.47 5.04 7.44
N CYS A 79 -2.36 4.21 6.90
CA CYS A 79 -3.29 3.43 7.71
C CYS A 79 -2.52 2.63 8.77
N TYR A 80 -2.90 2.77 10.04
CA TYR A 80 -2.22 2.12 11.18
C TYR A 80 -2.17 0.58 11.10
N LYS A 81 -3.01 -0.03 10.25
CA LYS A 81 -3.03 -1.47 9.99
C LYS A 81 -1.92 -1.93 9.04
N LEU A 82 -1.32 -1.01 8.31
CA LEU A 82 -0.26 -1.27 7.34
C LEU A 82 1.10 -0.96 7.98
N PRO A 83 1.96 -1.97 8.20
CA PRO A 83 3.34 -1.74 8.59
C PRO A 83 4.07 -0.98 7.47
N ILE A 84 4.82 0.06 7.84
CA ILE A 84 5.44 1.00 6.88
C ILE A 84 6.34 0.25 5.89
N GLU A 85 7.22 -0.61 6.39
CA GLU A 85 8.17 -1.34 5.55
C GLU A 85 7.46 -2.35 4.63
N GLU A 86 6.49 -3.12 5.15
CA GLU A 86 5.67 -4.05 4.35
C GLU A 86 4.92 -3.28 3.24
N ALA A 87 4.33 -2.12 3.57
CA ALA A 87 3.58 -1.32 2.62
C ALA A 87 4.48 -0.76 1.51
N LEU A 88 5.64 -0.20 1.86
CA LEU A 88 6.59 0.33 0.86
C LEU A 88 7.09 -0.75 -0.08
N GLN A 89 7.48 -1.92 0.44
CA GLN A 89 7.92 -3.05 -0.38
C GLN A 89 6.80 -3.55 -1.29
N ALA A 90 5.59 -3.69 -0.75
CA ALA A 90 4.44 -4.16 -1.52
C ALA A 90 4.02 -3.16 -2.63
N LEU A 91 4.09 -1.86 -2.35
CA LEU A 91 3.83 -0.81 -3.34
C LEU A 91 4.87 -0.84 -4.48
N ASP A 92 6.15 -0.99 -4.14
CA ASP A 92 7.24 -1.04 -5.13
C ASP A 92 7.13 -2.28 -6.02
N GLN A 93 6.97 -3.45 -5.41
CA GLN A 93 6.82 -4.72 -6.13
C GLN A 93 5.58 -4.75 -7.04
N GLN A 94 4.48 -4.10 -6.63
CA GLN A 94 3.28 -3.96 -7.45
C GLN A 94 3.39 -2.86 -8.53
N GLY A 95 4.45 -2.04 -8.50
CA GLY A 95 4.66 -0.94 -9.44
C GLY A 95 3.75 0.27 -9.21
N LEU A 96 3.29 0.48 -7.98
CA LEU A 96 2.47 1.63 -7.61
C LEU A 96 3.34 2.83 -7.27
N TYR A 97 3.16 3.93 -8.03
CA TYR A 97 3.93 5.16 -7.90
C TYR A 97 5.46 4.92 -7.85
N PRO A 98 6.05 4.24 -8.85
CA PRO A 98 7.36 3.61 -8.73
C PRO A 98 8.48 4.60 -8.35
N LYS A 99 8.50 5.82 -8.91
CA LYS A 99 9.52 6.81 -8.54
C LYS A 99 9.39 7.28 -7.08
N LEU A 100 8.17 7.60 -6.65
CA LEU A 100 7.88 7.98 -5.27
C LEU A 100 8.27 6.85 -4.31
N THR A 101 7.79 5.64 -4.56
CA THR A 101 8.01 4.51 -3.65
C THR A 101 9.49 4.15 -3.53
N ASN A 102 10.23 4.14 -4.65
CA ASN A 102 11.68 3.97 -4.62
C ASN A 102 12.39 5.05 -3.80
N GLN A 103 11.95 6.31 -3.93
CA GLN A 103 12.51 7.41 -3.15
C GLN A 103 12.18 7.28 -1.65
N LEU A 104 10.96 6.88 -1.30
CA LEU A 104 10.55 6.65 0.10
C LEU A 104 11.34 5.52 0.73
N ILE A 105 11.53 4.39 0.03
CA ILE A 105 12.37 3.27 0.49
C ILE A 105 13.81 3.75 0.75
N ARG A 106 14.40 4.47 -0.20
CA ARG A 106 15.77 4.98 -0.08
C ARG A 106 15.96 5.89 1.14
N LEU A 107 14.95 6.69 1.47
CA LEU A 107 14.98 7.61 2.60
C LEU A 107 14.62 6.94 3.93
N HIS A 108 13.83 5.86 3.92
CA HIS A 108 13.47 5.11 5.12
C HIS A 108 14.64 4.30 5.70
N HIS A 109 15.54 3.81 4.84
CA HIS A 109 16.73 3.04 5.26
C HIS A 109 17.96 3.92 5.61
N LYS A 110 17.83 5.24 5.62
CA LYS A 110 18.89 6.19 6.00
C LYS A 110 18.69 6.68 7.43
#